data_AF-A0A1G6UYZ7-F1
#
_entry.id   AF-A0A1G6UYZ7-F1
#
_cell.length_a   1.000
_cell.length_b   1.000
_cell.length_c   1.000
_cell.angle_alpha   90.00
_cell.angle_beta   90.00
_cell.angle_gamma   90.00
#
_symmetry.space_group_name_H-M   'P 1'
#
loop_
_entity.id
_entity.type
_entity.pdbx_description
1 polymer ?
#
loop_
_entity_poly.entity_id
_entity_poly.type
_entity_poly.pdbx_seq_one_letter_code
_entity_poly.pdbx_strand_id
1 'polypeptide(L)'
;MELINKLNLVEWATVLAFITGLWKFVLKSAFEIWWKNKLEQQKQEVGNALSIQKELTLKNAEFEKVKLERVLPLLEKINSAISEHNLMFNTYAHAIANNMSYPERLEGLRLEQDKKMVSALSKISIYIPSEFRALLYQLRRVMSCSWRDAERACGVLRSCGSSSEIAFAAQELYSELINCYYSMCSEYISSTSSPIALSEILTSHQLDQAARTNRLDPANQLAWKFLLLPEYYSSNEQVAAQNQYEQFHKNNNQPPA
;
A
#
# COMPACT_ATOMS: atom_id res chain seq x y z
N MET A 1 47.42 8.35 81.24
CA MET A 1 46.86 7.83 79.98
C MET A 1 45.31 7.82 79.96
N GLU A 2 44.64 8.61 80.81
CA GLU A 2 43.15 8.70 80.84
C GLU A 2 42.60 10.05 80.34
N LEU A 3 43.37 11.15 80.45
CA LEU A 3 42.92 12.49 80.03
C LEU A 3 42.92 12.68 78.50
N ILE A 4 43.85 12.04 77.78
CA ILE A 4 43.95 12.12 76.31
C ILE A 4 42.82 11.31 75.63
N ASN A 5 42.36 10.21 76.24
CA ASN A 5 41.22 9.44 75.73
C ASN A 5 39.87 10.11 76.01
N LYS A 6 39.74 10.88 77.11
CA LYS A 6 38.51 11.64 77.41
C LYS A 6 38.34 12.89 76.54
N LEU A 7 39.41 13.61 76.20
CA LEU A 7 39.32 14.79 75.32
C LEU A 7 38.89 14.39 73.90
N ASN A 8 39.48 13.31 73.35
CA ASN A 8 39.09 12.79 72.04
C ASN A 8 37.60 12.37 72.04
N LEU A 9 37.13 11.63 73.05
CA LEU A 9 35.73 11.18 73.07
C LEU A 9 34.70 12.32 73.13
N VAL A 10 35.01 13.42 73.86
CA VAL A 10 34.08 14.56 73.99
C VAL A 10 34.07 15.41 72.70
N GLU A 11 35.20 15.59 72.04
CA GLU A 11 35.27 16.24 70.73
C GLU A 11 34.56 15.41 69.66
N TRP A 12 34.76 14.09 69.64
CA TRP A 12 34.03 13.19 68.73
C TRP A 12 32.52 13.17 69.02
N ALA A 13 32.10 13.21 70.29
CA ALA A 13 30.69 13.24 70.67
C ALA A 13 29.99 14.56 70.29
N THR A 14 30.68 15.69 70.40
CA THR A 14 30.15 17.00 69.99
C THR A 14 30.09 17.14 68.47
N VAL A 15 31.08 16.62 67.74
CA VAL A 15 31.04 16.51 66.28
C VAL A 15 29.90 15.59 65.83
N LEU A 16 29.71 14.44 66.47
CA LEU A 16 28.58 13.54 66.21
C LEU A 16 27.23 14.20 66.52
N ALA A 17 27.11 14.93 67.63
CA ALA A 17 25.91 15.66 68.00
C ALA A 17 25.59 16.80 67.01
N PHE A 18 26.62 17.50 66.53
CA PHE A 18 26.48 18.56 65.54
C PHE A 18 26.09 18.00 64.16
N ILE A 19 26.73 16.91 63.72
CA ILE A 19 26.39 16.21 62.47
C ILE A 19 24.97 15.64 62.54
N THR A 20 24.59 15.00 63.64
CA THR A 20 23.23 14.48 63.82
C THR A 20 22.19 15.59 63.94
N GLY A 21 22.55 16.73 64.55
CA GLY A 21 21.74 17.96 64.58
C GLY A 21 21.53 18.54 63.19
N LEU A 22 22.59 18.77 62.42
CA LEU A 22 22.56 19.23 61.02
C LEU A 22 21.77 18.28 60.11
N TRP A 23 21.96 16.97 60.29
CA TRP A 23 21.22 15.95 59.58
C TRP A 23 19.73 16.02 59.91
N LYS A 24 19.37 16.07 61.20
CA LYS A 24 17.97 16.11 61.63
C LYS A 24 17.25 17.41 61.26
N PHE A 25 17.90 18.57 61.38
CA PHE A 25 17.22 19.86 61.25
C PHE A 25 17.26 20.43 59.82
N VAL A 26 18.39 20.30 59.11
CA VAL A 26 18.61 21.02 57.85
C VAL A 26 18.59 20.08 56.66
N LEU A 27 19.36 18.98 56.72
CA LEU A 27 19.49 18.08 55.58
C LEU A 27 18.28 17.16 55.40
N LYS A 28 17.67 16.67 56.50
CA LYS A 28 16.48 15.82 56.43
C LYS A 28 15.28 16.54 55.82
N SER A 29 15.00 17.78 56.23
CA SER A 29 13.87 18.54 55.69
C SER A 29 14.07 18.91 54.23
N ALA A 30 15.28 19.35 53.86
CA ALA A 30 15.64 19.63 52.47
C ALA A 30 15.57 18.38 51.59
N PHE A 31 16.03 17.22 52.09
CA PHE A 31 15.95 15.94 51.40
C PHE A 31 14.50 15.46 51.23
N GLU A 32 13.66 15.59 52.25
CA GLU A 32 12.24 15.22 52.18
C GLU A 32 11.48 16.08 51.16
N ILE A 33 11.73 17.40 51.14
CA ILE A 33 11.12 18.32 50.15
C ILE A 33 11.62 18.01 48.74
N TRP A 34 12.93 17.80 48.57
CA TRP A 34 13.52 17.44 47.27
C TRP A 34 12.97 16.11 46.75
N TRP A 35 12.90 15.09 47.61
CA TRP A 35 12.36 13.77 47.26
C TRP A 35 10.88 13.83 46.90
N LYS A 36 10.09 14.61 47.66
CA LYS A 36 8.67 14.82 47.38
C LYS A 36 8.46 15.52 46.03
N ASN A 37 9.21 16.58 45.75
CA ASN A 37 9.14 17.29 44.47
C ASN A 37 9.53 16.37 43.29
N LYS A 38 10.55 15.52 43.48
CA LYS A 38 10.97 14.55 42.46
C LYS A 38 9.90 13.48 42.21
N LEU A 39 9.25 12.98 43.26
CA LEU A 39 8.13 12.05 43.15
C LEU A 39 6.91 12.68 42.46
N GLU A 40 6.59 13.94 42.78
CA GLU A 40 5.50 14.67 42.13
C GLU A 40 5.78 14.90 40.64
N GLN A 41 7.02 15.28 40.27
CA GLN A 41 7.45 15.38 38.87
C GLN A 41 7.32 14.04 38.13
N GLN A 42 7.84 12.95 38.69
CA GLN A 42 7.72 11.62 38.08
C GLN A 42 6.26 11.17 37.95
N LYS A 43 5.43 11.44 38.96
CA LYS A 43 4.00 11.14 38.91
C LYS A 43 3.29 11.92 37.80
N GLN A 44 3.66 13.18 37.60
CA GLN A 44 3.13 14.03 36.54
C GLN A 44 3.58 13.55 35.15
N GLU A 45 4.85 13.20 34.99
CA GLU A 45 5.40 12.63 33.75
C GLU A 45 4.72 11.31 33.39
N VAL A 46 4.59 10.38 34.34
CA VAL A 46 3.89 9.10 34.14
C VAL A 46 2.41 9.33 33.84
N GLY A 47 1.77 10.27 34.53
CA GLY A 47 0.36 10.62 34.28
C GLY A 47 0.14 11.17 32.87
N ASN A 48 1.03 12.03 32.39
CA ASN A 48 0.99 12.59 31.04
C ASN A 48 1.29 11.52 29.98
N ALA A 49 2.28 10.66 30.21
CA ALA A 49 2.58 9.56 29.29
C ALA A 49 1.40 8.59 29.16
N LEU A 50 0.75 8.26 30.29
CA LEU A 50 -0.42 7.39 30.32
C LEU A 50 -1.63 8.03 29.64
N SER A 51 -1.84 9.34 29.80
CA SER A 51 -2.94 10.05 29.12
C SER A 51 -2.73 10.09 27.61
N ILE A 52 -1.51 10.36 27.14
CA ILE A 52 -1.14 10.30 25.72
C ILE A 52 -1.34 8.89 25.18
N GLN A 53 -0.90 7.85 25.90
CA GLN A 53 -1.09 6.46 25.48
C GLN A 53 -2.58 6.09 25.38
N LYS A 54 -3.40 6.54 26.33
CA LYS A 54 -4.87 6.36 26.29
C LYS A 54 -5.49 7.07 25.09
N GLU A 55 -5.05 8.28 24.78
CA GLU A 55 -5.54 9.01 23.60
C GLU A 55 -5.15 8.32 22.29
N LEU A 56 -3.90 7.87 22.15
CA LEU A 56 -3.43 7.12 20.98
C LEU A 56 -4.21 5.82 20.77
N THR A 57 -4.46 5.07 21.84
CA THR A 57 -5.25 3.83 21.77
C THR A 57 -6.70 4.10 21.38
N LEU A 58 -7.32 5.16 21.90
CA LEU A 58 -8.66 5.58 21.48
C LEU A 58 -8.68 5.99 20.00
N LYS A 59 -7.70 6.79 19.55
CA LYS A 59 -7.60 7.21 18.15
C LYS A 59 -7.39 6.03 17.19
N ASN A 60 -6.59 5.05 17.59
CA ASN A 60 -6.44 3.81 16.83
C ASN A 60 -7.76 3.04 16.73
N ALA A 61 -8.51 2.91 17.83
CA ALA A 61 -9.82 2.26 17.81
C ALA A 61 -10.85 3.01 16.93
N GLU A 62 -10.85 4.35 16.96
CA GLU A 62 -11.66 5.19 16.08
C GLU A 62 -11.30 4.95 14.60
N PHE A 63 -10.01 4.85 14.29
CA PHE A 63 -9.53 4.58 12.93
C PHE A 63 -9.93 3.20 12.43
N GLU A 64 -9.78 2.16 13.24
CA GLU A 64 -10.22 0.80 12.90
C GLU A 64 -11.74 0.73 12.68
N LYS A 65 -12.52 1.47 13.47
CA LYS A 65 -13.96 1.62 13.23
C LYS A 65 -14.25 2.26 11.88
N VAL A 66 -13.53 3.32 11.50
CA VAL A 66 -13.67 3.96 10.17
C VAL A 66 -13.34 2.99 9.04
N LYS A 67 -12.27 2.19 9.17
CA LYS A 67 -11.93 1.16 8.17
C LYS A 67 -13.10 0.20 7.95
N LEU A 68 -13.67 -0.34 9.02
CA LEU A 68 -14.74 -1.33 8.94
C LEU A 68 -16.08 -0.73 8.44
N GLU A 69 -16.48 0.43 8.96
CA GLU A 69 -17.83 0.97 8.68
C GLU A 69 -17.88 1.78 7.38
N ARG A 70 -16.77 2.41 6.96
CA ARG A 70 -16.75 3.32 5.82
C ARG A 70 -15.91 2.81 4.66
N VAL A 71 -14.73 2.24 4.93
CA VAL A 71 -13.79 1.85 3.88
C VAL A 71 -14.13 0.48 3.30
N LEU A 72 -14.39 -0.51 4.15
CA LEU A 72 -14.68 -1.89 3.72
C LEU A 72 -15.87 -1.97 2.75
N PRO A 73 -17.04 -1.32 2.99
CA PRO A 73 -18.15 -1.37 2.03
C PRO A 73 -17.81 -0.73 0.67
N LEU A 74 -16.86 0.21 0.63
CA LEU A 74 -16.39 0.80 -0.61
C LEU A 74 -15.40 -0.12 -1.33
N LEU A 75 -14.52 -0.80 -0.60
CA LEU A 75 -13.65 -1.84 -1.15
C LEU A 75 -14.46 -3.01 -1.70
N GLU A 76 -15.53 -3.44 -1.05
CA GLU A 76 -16.43 -4.48 -1.58
C GLU A 76 -17.08 -4.06 -2.91
N LYS A 77 -17.51 -2.80 -3.03
CA LYS A 77 -18.04 -2.25 -4.29
C LYS A 77 -17.00 -2.20 -5.39
N ILE A 78 -15.78 -1.79 -5.06
CA ILE A 78 -14.63 -1.81 -5.97
C ILE A 78 -14.34 -3.25 -6.42
N ASN A 79 -14.29 -4.20 -5.48
CA ASN A 79 -14.06 -5.60 -5.77
C ASN A 79 -15.12 -6.18 -6.73
N SER A 80 -16.40 -5.86 -6.49
CA SER A 80 -17.49 -6.27 -7.38
C SER A 80 -17.29 -5.71 -8.79
N ALA A 81 -16.94 -4.43 -8.94
CA ALA A 81 -16.67 -3.83 -10.24
C ALA A 81 -15.45 -4.48 -10.94
N ILE A 82 -14.38 -4.74 -10.20
CA ILE A 82 -13.17 -5.44 -10.69
C ILE A 82 -13.52 -6.84 -11.17
N SER A 83 -14.24 -7.61 -10.36
CA SER A 83 -14.57 -9.00 -10.66
C SER A 83 -15.43 -9.12 -11.92
N GLU A 84 -16.48 -8.29 -12.01
CA GLU A 84 -17.34 -8.25 -13.20
C GLU A 84 -16.56 -7.79 -14.45
N HIS A 85 -15.75 -6.74 -14.33
CA HIS A 85 -14.92 -6.28 -15.45
C HIS A 85 -13.90 -7.34 -15.88
N ASN A 86 -13.30 -8.07 -14.96
CA ASN A 86 -12.35 -9.14 -15.28
C ASN A 86 -13.01 -10.28 -16.08
N LEU A 87 -14.24 -10.67 -15.74
CA LEU A 87 -15.00 -11.67 -16.52
C LEU A 87 -15.21 -11.20 -17.97
N MET A 88 -15.56 -9.93 -18.15
CA MET A 88 -15.72 -9.34 -19.48
C MET A 88 -14.40 -9.24 -20.22
N PHE A 89 -13.34 -8.79 -19.56
CA PHE A 89 -12.01 -8.67 -20.15
C PHE A 89 -11.46 -10.04 -20.57
N ASN A 90 -11.71 -11.10 -19.80
CA ASN A 90 -11.34 -12.46 -20.20
C ASN A 90 -12.09 -12.90 -21.45
N THR A 91 -13.39 -12.57 -21.56
CA THR A 91 -14.16 -12.83 -22.78
C THR A 91 -13.56 -12.08 -23.98
N TYR A 92 -13.17 -10.82 -23.78
CA TYR A 92 -12.49 -10.00 -24.80
C TYR A 92 -11.14 -10.59 -25.24
N ALA A 93 -10.27 -10.96 -24.29
CA ALA A 93 -8.98 -11.57 -24.57
C ALA A 93 -9.14 -12.91 -25.30
N HIS A 94 -10.11 -13.74 -24.91
CA HIS A 94 -10.41 -14.98 -25.63
C HIS A 94 -10.93 -14.74 -27.05
N ALA A 95 -11.74 -13.70 -27.25
CA ALA A 95 -12.17 -13.32 -28.60
C ALA A 95 -10.96 -12.94 -29.47
N ILE A 96 -9.99 -12.19 -28.92
CA ILE A 96 -8.75 -11.85 -29.63
C ILE A 96 -7.90 -13.10 -29.92
N ALA A 97 -7.70 -13.96 -28.91
CA ALA A 97 -6.87 -15.14 -29.04
C ALA A 97 -7.40 -16.11 -30.11
N ASN A 98 -8.73 -16.20 -30.25
CA ASN A 98 -9.41 -17.11 -31.18
C ASN A 98 -9.93 -16.42 -32.46
N ASN A 99 -9.63 -15.14 -32.66
CA ASN A 99 -10.11 -14.36 -33.80
C ASN A 99 -11.64 -14.40 -33.99
N MET A 100 -12.37 -14.17 -32.90
CA MET A 100 -13.83 -14.14 -32.88
C MET A 100 -14.33 -12.69 -32.77
N SER A 101 -15.53 -12.44 -33.28
CA SER A 101 -16.18 -11.13 -33.13
C SER A 101 -16.52 -10.85 -31.67
N TYR A 102 -16.45 -9.56 -31.29
CA TYR A 102 -16.70 -9.12 -29.93
C TYR A 102 -18.16 -8.72 -29.72
N PRO A 103 -18.86 -9.19 -28.67
CA PRO A 103 -20.25 -8.79 -28.44
C PRO A 103 -20.35 -7.32 -28.01
N GLU A 104 -20.95 -6.46 -28.84
CA GLU A 104 -21.12 -5.02 -28.57
C GLU A 104 -21.76 -4.71 -27.21
N ARG A 105 -22.68 -5.57 -26.75
CA ARG A 105 -23.36 -5.42 -25.46
C ARG A 105 -22.42 -5.32 -24.26
N LEU A 106 -21.21 -5.88 -24.37
CA LEU A 106 -20.25 -5.87 -23.27
C LEU A 106 -19.75 -4.45 -23.01
N GLU A 107 -19.62 -3.59 -24.01
CA GLU A 107 -19.13 -2.21 -23.83
C GLU A 107 -20.05 -1.41 -22.90
N GLY A 108 -21.36 -1.61 -23.01
CA GLY A 108 -22.32 -1.04 -22.06
C GLY A 108 -22.11 -1.55 -20.64
N LEU A 109 -21.86 -2.86 -20.47
CA LEU A 109 -21.59 -3.45 -19.15
C LEU A 109 -20.27 -2.96 -18.54
N ARG A 110 -19.24 -2.75 -19.37
CA ARG A 110 -17.97 -2.13 -18.99
C ARG A 110 -18.18 -0.74 -18.43
N LEU A 111 -18.92 0.10 -19.15
CA LEU A 111 -19.26 1.46 -18.72
C LEU A 111 -19.99 1.47 -17.37
N GLU A 112 -20.89 0.51 -17.13
CA GLU A 112 -21.55 0.37 -15.82
C GLU A 112 -20.54 0.02 -14.70
N GLN A 113 -19.53 -0.82 -14.96
CA GLN A 113 -18.49 -1.07 -13.95
C GLN A 113 -17.58 0.13 -13.72
N ASP A 114 -17.19 0.88 -14.77
CA ASP A 114 -16.41 2.11 -14.60
C ASP A 114 -17.20 3.15 -13.77
N LYS A 115 -18.51 3.33 -14.03
CA LYS A 115 -19.38 4.18 -13.20
C LYS A 115 -19.37 3.77 -11.72
N LYS A 116 -19.46 2.46 -11.43
CA LYS A 116 -19.36 1.96 -10.04
C LYS A 116 -17.99 2.27 -9.44
N MET A 117 -16.92 2.05 -10.19
CA MET A 117 -15.53 2.30 -9.78
C MET A 117 -15.32 3.79 -9.46
N VAL A 118 -15.75 4.70 -10.34
CA VAL A 118 -15.67 6.16 -10.14
C VAL A 118 -16.40 6.58 -8.86
N SER A 119 -17.64 6.09 -8.69
CA SER A 119 -18.47 6.41 -7.53
C SER A 119 -17.83 5.97 -6.22
N ALA A 120 -17.26 4.76 -6.18
CA ALA A 120 -16.57 4.25 -5.00
C ALA A 120 -15.25 5.01 -4.73
N LEU A 121 -14.45 5.27 -5.77
CA LEU A 121 -13.17 5.96 -5.65
C LEU A 121 -13.30 7.37 -5.09
N SER A 122 -14.31 8.11 -5.52
CA SER A 122 -14.58 9.47 -5.03
C SER A 122 -14.81 9.52 -3.51
N LYS A 123 -15.29 8.42 -2.92
CA LYS A 123 -15.61 8.32 -1.49
C LYS A 123 -14.47 7.75 -0.66
N ILE A 124 -13.69 6.82 -1.22
CA ILE A 124 -12.64 6.10 -0.49
C ILE A 124 -11.32 6.89 -0.43
N SER A 125 -11.05 7.75 -1.42
CA SER A 125 -9.73 8.35 -1.65
C SER A 125 -9.12 9.11 -0.46
N ILE A 126 -9.93 9.66 0.44
CA ILE A 126 -9.42 10.39 1.62
C ILE A 126 -8.95 9.47 2.75
N TYR A 127 -9.34 8.20 2.72
CA TYR A 127 -9.09 7.24 3.79
C TYR A 127 -7.90 6.32 3.51
N ILE A 128 -7.50 6.18 2.24
CA ILE A 128 -6.47 5.23 1.82
C ILE A 128 -5.15 5.93 1.45
N PRO A 129 -4.00 5.26 1.66
CA PRO A 129 -2.69 5.81 1.30
C PRO A 129 -2.54 6.09 -0.21
N SER A 130 -1.53 6.88 -0.56
CA SER A 130 -1.21 7.27 -1.95
C SER A 130 -0.98 6.08 -2.89
N GLU A 131 -0.27 5.07 -2.42
CA GLU A 131 0.13 3.86 -3.15
C GLU A 131 -1.12 3.04 -3.50
N PHE A 132 -2.02 2.89 -2.54
CA PHE A 132 -3.30 2.23 -2.76
C PHE A 132 -4.17 3.02 -3.73
N ARG A 133 -4.20 4.35 -3.61
CA ARG A 133 -4.88 5.20 -4.59
C ARG A 133 -4.31 5.03 -5.99
N ALA A 134 -2.99 4.99 -6.15
CA ALA A 134 -2.34 4.82 -7.45
C ALA A 134 -2.80 3.52 -8.13
N LEU A 135 -2.79 2.41 -7.38
CA LEU A 135 -3.27 1.12 -7.86
C LEU A 135 -4.75 1.17 -8.29
N LEU A 136 -5.62 1.73 -7.44
CA LEU A 136 -7.04 1.82 -7.76
C LEU A 136 -7.32 2.71 -8.97
N TYR A 137 -6.58 3.81 -9.13
CA TYR A 137 -6.69 4.63 -10.34
C TYR A 137 -6.22 3.89 -11.57
N GLN A 138 -5.18 3.08 -11.47
CA GLN A 138 -4.70 2.28 -12.58
C GLN A 138 -5.72 1.20 -12.99
N LEU A 139 -6.33 0.51 -12.02
CA LEU A 139 -7.43 -0.43 -12.26
C LEU A 139 -8.61 0.26 -12.96
N ARG A 140 -8.99 1.46 -12.51
CA ARG A 140 -10.01 2.27 -13.18
C ARG A 140 -9.61 2.62 -14.61
N ARG A 141 -8.35 2.98 -14.88
CA ARG A 141 -7.89 3.29 -16.24
C ARG A 141 -8.11 2.11 -17.19
N VAL A 142 -7.77 0.91 -16.75
CA VAL A 142 -8.05 -0.32 -17.52
C VAL A 142 -9.55 -0.45 -17.80
N MET A 143 -10.39 -0.26 -16.77
CA MET A 143 -11.85 -0.29 -16.94
C MET A 143 -12.40 0.80 -17.86
N SER A 144 -11.77 1.96 -17.88
CA SER A 144 -12.27 3.14 -18.60
C SER A 144 -12.05 3.05 -20.12
N CYS A 145 -11.06 2.28 -20.57
CA CYS A 145 -10.74 2.13 -21.98
C CYS A 145 -11.87 1.40 -22.70
N SER A 146 -12.29 1.93 -23.85
CA SER A 146 -13.13 1.17 -24.77
C SER A 146 -12.34 0.00 -25.34
N TRP A 147 -13.00 -1.15 -25.42
CA TRP A 147 -12.38 -2.30 -26.08
C TRP A 147 -12.32 -2.07 -27.57
N ARG A 148 -11.16 -2.37 -28.16
CA ARG A 148 -11.01 -2.34 -29.61
C ARG A 148 -11.83 -3.46 -30.21
N ASP A 149 -12.40 -3.23 -31.38
CA ASP A 149 -12.97 -4.29 -32.18
C ASP A 149 -11.99 -5.47 -32.29
N ALA A 150 -12.44 -6.67 -31.92
CA ALA A 150 -11.58 -7.83 -31.79
C ALA A 150 -10.99 -8.24 -33.14
N GLU A 151 -11.75 -8.17 -34.23
CA GLU A 151 -11.26 -8.51 -35.56
C GLU A 151 -10.14 -7.55 -35.99
N ARG A 152 -10.32 -6.25 -35.76
CA ARG A 152 -9.28 -5.24 -36.01
C ARG A 152 -8.06 -5.46 -35.13
N ALA A 153 -8.23 -5.73 -33.84
CA ALA A 153 -7.13 -6.01 -32.92
C ALA A 153 -6.35 -7.26 -33.36
N CYS A 154 -7.05 -8.35 -33.70
CA CYS A 154 -6.45 -9.56 -34.26
C CYS A 154 -5.71 -9.31 -35.56
N GLY A 155 -6.25 -8.47 -36.45
CA GLY A 155 -5.60 -8.11 -37.71
C GLY A 155 -4.23 -7.47 -37.48
N VAL A 156 -4.15 -6.52 -36.55
CA VAL A 156 -2.88 -5.88 -36.16
C VAL A 156 -1.95 -6.88 -35.45
N LEU A 157 -2.45 -7.67 -34.52
CA LEU A 157 -1.62 -8.61 -33.76
C LEU A 157 -1.16 -9.81 -34.61
N ARG A 158 -1.89 -10.17 -35.68
CA ARG A 158 -1.45 -11.21 -36.62
C ARG A 158 -0.25 -10.77 -37.44
N SER A 159 -0.15 -9.49 -37.83
CA SER A 159 1.09 -9.00 -38.45
C SER A 159 2.30 -9.08 -37.50
N CYS A 160 2.05 -9.15 -36.19
CA CYS A 160 3.09 -9.23 -35.17
C CYS A 160 3.62 -10.66 -34.92
N GLY A 161 2.89 -11.70 -35.33
CA GLY A 161 3.31 -13.09 -35.21
C GLY A 161 2.55 -13.95 -34.19
N SER A 162 1.84 -13.37 -33.21
CA SER A 162 1.00 -14.14 -32.28
C SER A 162 -0.06 -13.29 -31.56
N SER A 163 -1.33 -13.41 -31.96
CA SER A 163 -2.44 -12.71 -31.28
C SER A 163 -2.81 -13.33 -29.93
N SER A 164 -2.62 -14.65 -29.77
CA SER A 164 -2.91 -15.37 -28.53
C SER A 164 -1.91 -15.03 -27.43
N GLU A 165 -0.62 -14.97 -27.73
CA GLU A 165 0.42 -14.61 -26.76
C GLU A 165 0.16 -13.23 -26.16
N ILE A 166 -0.13 -12.23 -27.01
CA ILE A 166 -0.39 -10.86 -26.55
C ILE A 166 -1.71 -10.77 -25.75
N ALA A 167 -2.74 -11.53 -26.12
CA ALA A 167 -3.98 -11.60 -25.37
C ALA A 167 -3.78 -12.24 -23.98
N PHE A 168 -2.98 -13.31 -23.88
CA PHE A 168 -2.66 -13.94 -22.59
C PHE A 168 -1.78 -13.05 -21.71
N ALA A 169 -0.76 -12.40 -22.29
CA ALA A 169 0.06 -11.40 -21.60
C ALA A 169 -0.82 -10.27 -21.02
N ALA A 170 -1.83 -9.83 -21.77
CA ALA A 170 -2.80 -8.85 -21.29
C ALA A 170 -3.61 -9.36 -20.08
N GLN A 171 -4.10 -10.61 -20.12
CA GLN A 171 -4.81 -11.21 -18.98
C GLN A 171 -3.93 -11.34 -17.74
N GLU A 172 -2.66 -11.73 -17.90
CA GLU A 172 -1.70 -11.82 -16.80
C GLU A 172 -1.45 -10.45 -16.17
N LEU A 173 -1.17 -9.43 -16.98
CA LEU A 173 -0.94 -8.07 -16.50
C LEU A 173 -2.15 -7.50 -15.75
N TYR A 174 -3.36 -7.80 -16.22
CA TYR A 174 -4.56 -7.35 -15.51
C TYR A 174 -4.75 -8.13 -14.20
N SER A 175 -4.52 -9.44 -14.21
CA SER A 175 -4.57 -10.28 -13.01
C SER A 175 -3.56 -9.84 -11.95
N GLU A 176 -2.37 -9.39 -12.36
CA GLU A 176 -1.35 -8.83 -11.48
C GLU A 176 -1.88 -7.58 -10.74
N LEU A 177 -2.53 -6.64 -11.43
CA LEU A 177 -3.15 -5.48 -10.81
C LEU A 177 -4.24 -5.88 -9.80
N ILE A 178 -5.04 -6.90 -10.13
CA ILE A 178 -6.11 -7.41 -9.28
C ILE A 178 -5.54 -8.11 -8.04
N ASN A 179 -4.49 -8.92 -8.20
CA ASN A 179 -3.82 -9.60 -7.10
C ASN A 179 -3.15 -8.60 -6.16
N CYS A 180 -2.51 -7.57 -6.72
CA CYS A 180 -1.97 -6.46 -5.94
C CYS A 180 -3.08 -5.77 -5.13
N TYR A 181 -4.27 -5.60 -5.72
CA TYR A 181 -5.42 -5.01 -5.02
C TYR A 181 -5.85 -5.86 -3.82
N TYR A 182 -5.90 -7.19 -3.98
CA TYR A 182 -6.20 -8.09 -2.87
C TYR A 182 -5.12 -8.08 -1.78
N SER A 183 -3.84 -8.06 -2.15
CA SER A 183 -2.74 -7.93 -1.18
C SER A 183 -2.84 -6.61 -0.41
N MET A 184 -3.10 -5.49 -1.08
CA MET A 184 -3.27 -4.19 -0.42
C MET A 184 -4.52 -4.12 0.46
N CYS A 185 -5.63 -4.73 0.04
CA CYS A 185 -6.82 -4.83 0.88
C CYS A 185 -6.53 -5.62 2.15
N SER A 186 -5.87 -6.78 2.00
CA SER A 186 -5.50 -7.63 3.14
C SER A 186 -4.59 -6.87 4.10
N GLU A 187 -3.56 -6.21 3.60
CA GLU A 187 -2.63 -5.44 4.44
C GLU A 187 -3.32 -4.26 5.11
N TYR A 188 -4.13 -3.49 4.38
CA TYR A 188 -4.77 -2.30 4.90
C TYR A 188 -5.83 -2.61 5.97
N ILE A 189 -6.58 -3.71 5.79
CA ILE A 189 -7.64 -4.13 6.72
C ILE A 189 -7.06 -4.90 7.91
N SER A 190 -5.98 -5.67 7.73
CA SER A 190 -5.42 -6.50 8.80
C SER A 190 -4.73 -5.66 9.88
N SER A 191 -4.92 -6.03 11.13
CA SER A 191 -4.11 -5.55 12.26
C SER A 191 -2.87 -6.44 12.41
N THR A 192 -1.94 -6.40 11.46
CA THR A 192 -0.68 -7.16 11.55
C THR A 192 0.28 -6.49 12.54
N SER A 193 1.05 -7.31 13.27
CA SER A 193 2.06 -6.83 14.23
C SER A 193 3.30 -6.24 13.58
N SER A 194 3.52 -6.54 12.30
CA SER A 194 4.61 -6.00 11.46
C SER A 194 4.02 -5.63 10.10
N PRO A 195 3.50 -4.40 9.94
CA PRO A 195 2.87 -3.98 8.70
C PRO A 195 3.89 -3.91 7.57
N ILE A 196 3.53 -4.44 6.40
CA ILE A 196 4.31 -4.35 5.18
C ILE A 196 4.00 -3.00 4.51
N ALA A 197 5.02 -2.29 4.05
CA ALA A 197 4.79 -1.04 3.33
C ALA A 197 4.04 -1.31 2.01
N LEU A 198 3.01 -0.51 1.70
CA LEU A 198 2.23 -0.72 0.47
C LEU A 198 3.09 -0.56 -0.82
N SER A 199 4.19 0.18 -0.76
CA SER A 199 5.18 0.29 -1.82
C SER A 199 5.94 -1.02 -2.05
N GLU A 200 6.18 -1.81 -1.01
CA GLU A 200 6.77 -3.15 -1.11
C GLU A 200 5.78 -4.13 -1.75
N ILE A 201 4.48 -4.00 -1.44
CA ILE A 201 3.43 -4.78 -2.12
C ILE A 201 3.38 -4.45 -3.61
N LEU A 202 3.46 -3.18 -4.03
CA LEU A 202 3.55 -2.84 -5.46
C LEU A 202 4.75 -3.53 -6.10
N THR A 203 5.90 -3.46 -5.45
CA THR A 203 7.15 -4.04 -5.95
C THR A 203 7.07 -5.56 -6.07
N SER A 204 6.45 -6.26 -5.10
CA SER A 204 6.30 -7.72 -5.13
C SER A 204 5.42 -8.20 -6.29
N HIS A 205 4.47 -7.36 -6.72
CA HIS A 205 3.61 -7.58 -7.89
C HIS A 205 4.20 -6.98 -9.18
N GLN A 206 5.50 -6.65 -9.21
CA GLN A 206 6.21 -6.08 -10.36
C GLN A 206 5.59 -4.76 -10.89
N LEU A 207 5.07 -3.93 -9.98
CA LEU A 207 4.52 -2.62 -10.29
C LEU A 207 5.41 -1.50 -9.75
N ASP A 208 5.46 -0.37 -10.45
CA ASP A 208 6.08 0.86 -9.96
C ASP A 208 5.15 1.61 -8.97
N GLN A 209 5.62 2.74 -8.44
CA GLN A 209 4.86 3.57 -7.49
C GLN A 209 3.60 4.22 -8.11
N ALA A 210 3.52 4.27 -9.44
CA ALA A 210 2.33 4.70 -10.19
C ALA A 210 1.45 3.50 -10.60
N ALA A 211 1.72 2.31 -10.06
CA ALA A 211 1.09 1.04 -10.38
C ALA A 211 1.21 0.61 -11.85
N ARG A 212 2.24 1.07 -12.57
CA ARG A 212 2.55 0.62 -13.92
C ARG A 212 3.41 -0.64 -13.87
N THR A 213 3.24 -1.52 -14.85
CA THR A 213 4.05 -2.73 -14.95
C THR A 213 5.54 -2.40 -15.16
N ASN A 214 6.39 -3.09 -14.40
CA ASN A 214 7.85 -3.11 -14.58
C ASN A 214 8.28 -4.23 -15.53
N ARG A 215 7.35 -5.02 -16.09
CA ARG A 215 7.66 -6.06 -17.08
C ARG A 215 8.05 -5.40 -18.40
N LEU A 216 9.32 -5.50 -18.77
CA LEU A 216 9.90 -4.82 -19.94
C LEU A 216 9.96 -5.71 -21.19
N ASP A 217 9.54 -6.97 -21.10
CA ASP A 217 9.53 -7.85 -22.26
C ASP A 217 8.57 -7.31 -23.34
N PRO A 218 8.89 -7.51 -24.63
CA PRO A 218 8.12 -6.91 -25.72
C PRO A 218 6.65 -7.32 -25.74
N ALA A 219 6.31 -8.55 -25.34
CA ALA A 219 4.95 -9.05 -25.31
C ALA A 219 4.11 -8.29 -24.26
N ASN A 220 4.60 -8.17 -23.03
CA ASN A 220 3.94 -7.41 -21.98
C ASN A 220 3.84 -5.92 -22.30
N GLN A 221 4.88 -5.33 -22.91
CA GLN A 221 4.83 -3.93 -23.34
C GLN A 221 3.78 -3.67 -24.41
N LEU A 222 3.65 -4.56 -25.40
CA LEU A 222 2.62 -4.46 -26.43
C LEU A 222 1.23 -4.69 -25.83
N ALA A 223 1.04 -5.74 -25.03
CA ALA A 223 -0.22 -6.03 -24.35
C ALA A 223 -0.71 -4.86 -23.48
N TRP A 224 0.19 -4.29 -22.67
CA TRP A 224 -0.10 -3.16 -21.80
C TRP A 224 -0.59 -1.93 -22.58
N LYS A 225 0.13 -1.56 -23.65
CA LYS A 225 -0.12 -0.32 -24.40
C LYS A 225 -1.23 -0.46 -25.44
N PHE A 226 -1.45 -1.66 -25.97
CA PHE A 226 -2.36 -1.88 -27.10
C PHE A 226 -3.70 -2.52 -26.69
N LEU A 227 -3.72 -3.36 -25.65
CA LEU A 227 -4.94 -4.04 -25.20
C LEU A 227 -5.47 -3.51 -23.86
N LEU A 228 -4.63 -3.29 -22.85
CA LEU A 228 -5.12 -2.84 -21.54
C LEU A 228 -5.38 -1.35 -21.48
N LEU A 229 -4.47 -0.55 -22.04
CA LEU A 229 -4.51 0.92 -21.94
C LEU A 229 -4.40 1.61 -23.30
N PRO A 230 -5.17 1.17 -24.32
CA PRO A 230 -5.05 1.66 -25.70
C PRO A 230 -5.30 3.17 -25.87
N GLU A 231 -5.94 3.82 -24.90
CA GLU A 231 -6.27 5.25 -24.93
C GLU A 231 -5.28 6.10 -24.14
N TYR A 232 -4.46 5.49 -23.28
CA TYR A 232 -3.50 6.20 -22.42
C TYR A 232 -2.08 6.23 -23.00
N TYR A 233 -1.89 5.63 -24.17
CA TYR A 233 -0.63 5.65 -24.93
C TYR A 233 -0.89 6.18 -26.33
N SER A 234 0.00 7.03 -26.83
CA SER A 234 -0.10 7.58 -28.17
C SER A 234 0.03 6.51 -29.25
N SER A 235 -0.48 6.78 -30.45
CA SER A 235 -0.31 5.87 -31.60
C SER A 235 1.17 5.56 -31.86
N ASN A 236 2.07 6.53 -31.65
CA ASN A 236 3.51 6.33 -31.81
C ASN A 236 4.08 5.34 -30.79
N GLU A 237 3.65 5.41 -29.52
CA GLU A 237 4.09 4.47 -28.48
C GLU A 237 3.57 3.06 -28.72
N GLN A 238 2.34 2.94 -29.24
CA GLN A 238 1.75 1.66 -29.60
C GLN A 238 2.49 1.02 -30.78
N VAL A 239 2.76 1.79 -31.85
CA VAL A 239 3.54 1.34 -33.01
C VAL A 239 4.97 0.98 -32.61
N ALA A 240 5.59 1.75 -31.71
CA ALA A 240 6.92 1.43 -31.20
C ALA A 240 6.94 0.08 -30.46
N ALA A 241 5.95 -0.18 -29.58
CA ALA A 241 5.81 -1.46 -28.90
C ALA A 241 5.55 -2.61 -29.88
N GLN A 242 4.74 -2.36 -30.91
CA GLN A 242 4.47 -3.31 -31.98
C GLN A 242 5.76 -3.71 -32.72
N ASN A 243 6.53 -2.72 -33.17
CA ASN A 243 7.80 -2.94 -33.87
C ASN A 243 8.82 -3.70 -33.01
N GLN A 244 8.90 -3.37 -31.71
CA GLN A 244 9.79 -4.06 -30.78
C GLN A 244 9.42 -5.55 -30.64
N TYR A 245 8.13 -5.86 -30.51
CA TYR A 245 7.67 -7.24 -30.44
C TYR A 245 7.88 -7.97 -31.77
N GLU A 246 7.61 -7.35 -32.92
CA GLU A 246 7.87 -7.93 -34.23
C GLU A 246 9.34 -8.32 -34.44
N GLN A 247 10.27 -7.47 -34.01
CA GLN A 247 11.71 -7.75 -34.06
C GLN A 247 12.08 -8.92 -33.14
N PHE A 248 11.57 -8.91 -31.90
CA PHE A 248 11.78 -10.00 -30.95
C PHE A 248 11.26 -11.33 -31.48
N HIS A 249 10.04 -11.36 -32.01
CA HIS A 249 9.42 -12.57 -32.57
C HIS A 249 10.16 -13.09 -33.81
N LYS A 250 10.66 -12.20 -34.68
CA LYS A 250 11.49 -12.59 -35.85
C LYS A 250 12.81 -13.22 -35.42
N ASN A 251 13.49 -12.64 -34.42
CA ASN A 251 14.78 -13.16 -33.94
C ASN A 251 14.65 -14.53 -33.26
N ASN A 252 13.55 -14.76 -32.54
CA ASN A 252 13.31 -16.05 -31.84
C ASN A 252 12.83 -17.17 -32.77
N ASN A 253 12.31 -16.84 -33.96
CA ASN A 253 11.83 -17.80 -34.94
C ASN A 253 12.78 -18.00 -36.14
N GLN A 254 13.98 -17.42 -36.12
CA GLN A 254 15.02 -17.77 -37.08
C GLN A 254 15.64 -19.14 -36.69
N PRO A 255 15.76 -20.10 -37.62
CA PRO A 255 16.44 -21.36 -37.32
C PRO A 255 17.90 -21.07 -36.95
N PRO A 256 18.50 -21.82 -36.01
CA PRO A 256 19.92 -21.67 -35.70
C PRO A 256 20.73 -21.91 -36.98
N ALA A 257 21.65 -20.98 -37.26
CA ALA A 257 22.56 -21.03 -38.40
C ALA A 257 23.47 -22.25 -38.37
#